data_AF-H1PQH1-F1
#
_entry.id   AF-H1PQH1-F1
#
_cell.length_a   1.000
_cell.length_b   1.000
_cell.length_c   1.000
_cell.angle_alpha   90.00
_cell.angle_beta   90.00
_cell.angle_gamma   90.00
#
_symmetry.space_group_name_H-M   'P 1'
#
loop_
_entity.id
_entity.type
_entity.pdbx_description
1 polymer ?
#
loop_
_entity_poly.entity_id
_entity_poly.type
_entity_poly.pdbx_seq_one_letter_code
_entity_poly.pdbx_strand_id
1 'polypeptide(L)'
;MEKIIYIYNKNLELIGQPFIKDYEEFKENPIKYFPSWETTMFASLEKYNNPIKDNISGNIREKTREELILLDNKLELLQDGEYVEDGEIIVVEAPENLIKKVWNKEVHIWEEGTTREELIEERKNKILEYKKLKDDKKDLEDSGFSSEEEILMLSEKMALLEVDINNLAEKVKGL
;
A
#
# COMPACT_ATOMS: atom_id res chain seq x y z
N MET A 1 -36.24 -1.11 16.93
CA MET A 1 -35.59 0.04 16.25
C MET A 1 -35.81 -0.15 14.76
N GLU A 2 -36.24 0.89 14.05
CA GLU A 2 -36.46 0.82 12.61
C GLU A 2 -35.12 0.75 11.88
N LYS A 3 -35.05 -0.06 10.82
CA LYS A 3 -33.88 -0.26 9.97
C LYS A 3 -34.26 0.07 8.54
N ILE A 4 -33.33 0.63 7.77
CA ILE A 4 -33.47 0.77 6.32
C ILE A 4 -33.01 -0.54 5.68
N ILE A 5 -33.75 -1.03 4.70
CA ILE A 5 -33.24 -2.04 3.76
C ILE A 5 -33.00 -1.38 2.40
N TYR A 6 -32.04 -1.92 1.66
CA TYR A 6 -31.70 -1.47 0.32
C TYR A 6 -32.14 -2.55 -0.67
N ILE A 7 -33.10 -2.20 -1.54
CA ILE A 7 -33.68 -3.11 -2.53
C ILE A 7 -33.04 -2.86 -3.88
N TYR A 8 -32.55 -3.92 -4.50
CA TYR A 8 -31.88 -3.92 -5.79
C TYR A 8 -32.69 -4.72 -6.81
N ASN A 9 -32.79 -4.25 -8.05
CA ASN A 9 -33.43 -5.00 -9.12
C ASN A 9 -32.53 -6.14 -9.63
N LYS A 10 -33.00 -6.91 -10.62
CA LYS A 10 -32.23 -8.02 -11.23
C LYS A 10 -30.93 -7.57 -11.91
N ASN A 11 -30.81 -6.29 -12.26
CA ASN A 11 -29.62 -5.67 -12.84
C ASN A 11 -28.72 -5.03 -11.77
N LEU A 12 -29.03 -5.26 -10.49
CA LEU A 12 -28.31 -4.73 -9.33
C LEU A 12 -28.36 -3.20 -9.19
N GLU A 13 -29.40 -2.56 -9.72
CA GLU A 13 -29.64 -1.12 -9.51
C GLU A 13 -30.47 -0.92 -8.24
N LEU A 14 -30.10 0.05 -7.40
CA LEU A 14 -30.85 0.39 -6.18
C LEU A 14 -32.19 1.04 -6.56
N ILE A 15 -33.30 0.41 -6.20
CA ILE A 15 -34.66 0.84 -6.58
C ILE A 15 -35.57 1.19 -5.39
N GLY A 16 -35.18 0.87 -4.16
CA GLY A 16 -36.02 1.08 -2.99
C GLY A 16 -35.27 1.09 -1.67
N GLN A 17 -35.77 1.87 -0.71
CA GLN A 17 -35.18 2.01 0.62
C GLN A 17 -36.25 2.04 1.74
N PRO A 18 -37.12 1.02 1.87
CA PRO A 18 -38.17 1.04 2.89
C PRO A 18 -37.61 0.85 4.30
N PHE A 19 -38.36 1.35 5.28
CA PHE A 19 -38.09 1.12 6.69
C PHE A 19 -38.80 -0.15 7.18
N ILE A 20 -38.07 -0.99 7.90
CA ILE A 20 -38.57 -2.24 8.49
C ILE A 20 -38.28 -2.27 9.99
N LYS A 21 -39.01 -3.13 10.72
CA LYS A 21 -38.72 -3.42 12.13
C LYS A 21 -37.90 -4.70 12.30
N ASP A 22 -38.13 -5.68 11.43
CA ASP A 22 -37.49 -6.98 11.42
C ASP A 22 -37.17 -7.41 9.98
N TYR A 23 -35.95 -7.91 9.77
CA TYR A 23 -35.47 -8.33 8.45
C TYR A 23 -35.96 -9.74 8.10
N GLU A 24 -36.20 -10.61 9.09
CA GLU A 24 -36.80 -11.92 8.84
C GLU A 24 -38.27 -11.76 8.42
N GLU A 25 -39.03 -10.85 9.06
CA GLU A 25 -40.40 -10.51 8.63
C GLU A 25 -40.43 -10.00 7.18
N PHE A 26 -39.44 -9.18 6.78
CA PHE A 26 -39.31 -8.74 5.39
C PHE A 26 -39.05 -9.91 4.43
N LYS A 27 -38.17 -10.86 4.78
CA LYS A 27 -37.90 -12.04 3.93
C LYS A 27 -39.13 -12.92 3.76
N GLU A 28 -39.93 -13.08 4.81
CA GLU A 28 -41.17 -13.87 4.77
C GLU A 28 -42.26 -13.22 3.90
N ASN A 29 -42.39 -11.88 3.95
CA ASN A 29 -43.41 -11.16 3.19
C ASN A 29 -42.94 -9.78 2.68
N PRO A 30 -42.07 -9.75 1.65
CA PRO A 30 -41.47 -8.50 1.17
C PRO A 30 -42.48 -7.57 0.49
N ILE A 31 -43.55 -8.11 -0.10
CA ILE A 31 -44.65 -7.37 -0.75
C ILE A 31 -45.34 -6.40 0.23
N LYS A 32 -45.38 -6.74 1.53
CA LYS A 32 -45.91 -5.86 2.58
C LYS A 32 -45.18 -4.51 2.66
N TYR A 33 -43.87 -4.50 2.36
CA TYR A 33 -43.00 -3.33 2.47
C TYR A 33 -42.67 -2.71 1.11
N PHE A 34 -42.67 -3.53 0.05
CA PHE A 34 -42.40 -3.12 -1.32
C PHE A 34 -43.35 -3.87 -2.27
N PRO A 35 -44.55 -3.32 -2.55
CA PRO A 35 -45.60 -4.04 -3.29
C PRO A 35 -45.22 -4.55 -4.68
N SER A 36 -44.23 -3.91 -5.32
CA SER A 36 -43.66 -4.33 -6.62
C SER A 36 -42.51 -5.34 -6.50
N TRP A 37 -42.35 -6.00 -5.35
CA TRP A 37 -41.28 -6.97 -5.13
C TRP A 37 -41.40 -8.17 -6.09
N GLU A 38 -40.28 -8.53 -6.73
CA GLU A 38 -40.15 -9.71 -7.59
C GLU A 38 -39.09 -10.65 -7.02
N THR A 39 -39.24 -11.97 -7.25
CA THR A 39 -38.31 -12.99 -6.74
C THR A 39 -36.89 -12.89 -7.32
N THR A 40 -36.71 -12.11 -8.39
CA THR A 40 -35.40 -11.80 -8.99
C THR A 40 -34.72 -10.57 -8.36
N MET A 41 -35.39 -9.86 -7.44
CA MET A 41 -34.82 -8.73 -6.70
C MET A 41 -34.00 -9.21 -5.50
N PHE A 42 -33.15 -8.32 -5.00
CA PHE A 42 -32.31 -8.56 -3.83
C PHE A 42 -32.56 -7.50 -2.77
N ALA A 43 -32.38 -7.85 -1.50
CA ALA A 43 -32.44 -6.90 -0.39
C ALA A 43 -31.25 -7.08 0.52
N SER A 44 -30.65 -5.97 0.96
CA SER A 44 -29.56 -5.95 1.94
C SER A 44 -29.86 -4.98 3.07
N LEU A 45 -29.26 -5.23 4.24
CA LEU A 45 -29.23 -4.27 5.35
C LEU A 45 -28.16 -3.19 5.16
N GLU A 46 -27.23 -3.41 4.22
CA GLU A 46 -26.17 -2.47 3.87
C GLU A 46 -26.40 -1.92 2.47
N LYS A 47 -25.98 -0.67 2.27
CA LYS A 47 -26.00 -0.05 0.94
C LYS A 47 -24.72 -0.44 0.19
N TYR A 48 -24.88 -1.12 -0.92
CA TYR A 48 -23.85 -1.37 -1.91
C TYR A 48 -23.88 -0.33 -3.03
N ASN A 49 -22.71 0.19 -3.38
CA ASN A 49 -22.49 1.16 -4.45
C ASN A 49 -22.11 0.46 -5.77
N ASN A 50 -21.32 -0.62 -5.70
CA ASN A 50 -20.96 -1.48 -6.83
C ASN A 50 -21.37 -2.93 -6.46
N PRO A 51 -22.68 -3.22 -6.42
CA PRO A 51 -23.15 -4.54 -6.08
C PRO A 51 -22.70 -5.60 -7.10
N ILE A 52 -22.45 -6.80 -6.60
CA ILE A 52 -22.19 -8.01 -7.39
C ILE A 52 -22.92 -9.19 -6.75
N LYS A 53 -23.35 -10.14 -7.59
CA LYS A 53 -23.92 -11.40 -7.11
C LYS A 53 -22.80 -12.32 -6.63
N ASP A 54 -22.91 -12.79 -5.41
CA ASP A 54 -22.01 -13.76 -4.83
C ASP A 54 -22.34 -15.17 -5.35
N ASN A 55 -21.37 -15.82 -5.98
CA ASN A 55 -21.59 -17.12 -6.62
C ASN A 55 -21.81 -18.27 -5.64
N ILE A 56 -21.43 -18.10 -4.37
CA ILE A 56 -21.55 -19.14 -3.33
C ILE A 56 -22.91 -19.05 -2.64
N SER A 57 -23.25 -17.87 -2.11
CA SER A 57 -24.50 -17.65 -1.37
C SER A 57 -25.70 -17.35 -2.27
N GLY A 58 -25.47 -16.89 -3.51
CA GLY A 58 -26.51 -16.40 -4.41
C GLY A 58 -27.06 -15.02 -4.06
N ASN A 59 -26.65 -14.44 -2.93
CA ASN A 59 -27.01 -13.09 -2.49
C ASN A 59 -26.14 -12.02 -3.18
N ILE A 60 -26.42 -10.75 -2.93
CA ILE A 60 -25.58 -9.64 -3.38
C ILE A 60 -24.62 -9.18 -2.28
N ARG A 61 -23.48 -8.64 -2.68
CA ARG A 61 -22.50 -7.97 -1.83
C ARG A 61 -21.86 -6.80 -2.58
N GLU A 62 -21.09 -5.98 -1.87
CA GLU A 62 -20.18 -5.02 -2.51
C GLU A 62 -19.05 -5.77 -3.24
N LYS A 63 -18.65 -5.26 -4.42
CA LYS A 63 -17.43 -5.73 -5.09
C LYS A 63 -16.20 -5.50 -4.21
N THR A 64 -15.26 -6.43 -4.27
CA THR A 64 -13.93 -6.19 -3.68
C THR A 64 -13.16 -5.17 -4.51
N ARG A 65 -12.06 -4.66 -3.97
CA ARG A 65 -11.15 -3.77 -4.70
C ARG A 65 -10.64 -4.43 -5.99
N GLU A 66 -10.26 -5.69 -5.91
CA GLU A 66 -9.74 -6.47 -7.04
C GLU A 66 -10.80 -6.66 -8.11
N GLU A 67 -12.06 -6.92 -7.73
CA GLU A 67 -13.17 -6.99 -8.68
C GLU A 67 -13.46 -5.64 -9.35
N LEU A 68 -13.33 -4.52 -8.62
CA LEU A 68 -13.45 -3.19 -9.21
C LEU A 68 -12.33 -2.92 -10.23
N ILE A 69 -11.11 -3.35 -9.93
CA ILE A 69 -9.97 -3.21 -10.84
C ILE A 69 -10.17 -4.09 -12.09
N LEU A 70 -10.45 -5.38 -11.89
CA LEU A 70 -10.43 -6.39 -12.95
C LEU A 70 -11.72 -6.45 -13.78
N LEU A 71 -12.89 -6.22 -13.18
CA LEU A 71 -14.17 -6.30 -13.87
C LEU A 71 -14.66 -4.93 -14.36
N ASP A 72 -14.37 -3.87 -13.62
CA ASP A 72 -14.87 -2.51 -13.91
C ASP A 72 -13.77 -1.57 -14.43
N ASN A 73 -12.55 -2.08 -14.63
CA ASN A 73 -11.40 -1.32 -15.14
C ASN A 73 -11.06 -0.06 -14.31
N LYS A 74 -11.27 -0.11 -12.99
CA LYS A 74 -10.93 0.98 -12.05
C LYS A 74 -9.44 0.97 -11.69
N LEU A 75 -8.58 1.19 -12.70
CA LEU A 75 -7.12 1.14 -12.56
C LEU A 75 -6.57 2.19 -11.59
N GLU A 76 -7.32 3.27 -11.31
CA GLU A 76 -6.96 4.26 -10.29
C GLU A 76 -6.87 3.69 -8.86
N LEU A 77 -7.44 2.50 -8.63
CA LEU A 77 -7.37 1.80 -7.35
C LEU A 77 -6.06 1.03 -7.17
N LEU A 78 -5.24 0.84 -8.21
CA LEU A 78 -3.93 0.17 -8.13
C LEU A 78 -2.98 0.94 -7.19
N GLN A 79 -2.25 0.18 -6.37
CA GLN A 79 -1.23 0.71 -5.49
C GLN A 79 0.14 0.73 -6.20
N ASP A 80 1.10 1.44 -5.62
CA ASP A 80 2.46 1.43 -6.13
C ASP A 80 3.05 0.02 -6.05
N GLY A 81 3.68 -0.42 -7.15
CA GLY A 81 4.14 -1.80 -7.34
C GLY A 81 3.10 -2.72 -7.95
N GLU A 82 1.87 -2.28 -8.19
CA GLU A 82 0.86 -3.10 -8.85
C GLU A 82 0.60 -2.65 -10.28
N TYR A 83 0.26 -3.62 -11.14
CA TYR A 83 -0.29 -3.40 -12.47
C TYR A 83 -1.20 -4.55 -12.89
N VAL A 84 -1.96 -4.37 -13.95
CA VAL A 84 -2.82 -5.43 -14.51
C VAL A 84 -2.17 -6.01 -15.76
N GLU A 85 -2.04 -7.33 -15.80
CA GLU A 85 -1.56 -8.09 -16.95
C GLU A 85 -2.36 -9.39 -17.06
N ASP A 86 -2.78 -9.76 -18.26
CA ASP A 86 -3.56 -10.98 -18.55
C ASP A 86 -4.81 -11.20 -17.66
N GLY A 87 -5.42 -10.11 -17.19
CA GLY A 87 -6.62 -10.16 -16.35
C GLY A 87 -6.36 -10.44 -14.88
N GLU A 88 -5.10 -10.36 -14.44
CA GLU A 88 -4.67 -10.50 -13.05
C GLU A 88 -3.96 -9.23 -12.56
N ILE A 89 -4.00 -9.00 -11.25
CA ILE A 89 -3.19 -7.94 -10.62
C ILE A 89 -1.82 -8.55 -10.29
N ILE A 90 -0.80 -8.05 -10.97
CA ILE A 90 0.59 -8.42 -10.71
C ILE A 90 1.18 -7.45 -9.69
N VAL A 91 1.91 -8.01 -8.72
CA VAL A 91 2.60 -7.26 -7.67
C VAL A 91 4.10 -7.38 -7.90
N VAL A 92 4.78 -6.24 -8.01
CA VAL A 92 6.23 -6.12 -8.11
C VAL A 92 6.76 -5.61 -6.78
N GLU A 93 7.55 -6.43 -6.09
CA GLU A 93 8.17 -6.02 -4.84
C GLU A 93 9.22 -4.93 -5.06
N ALA A 94 9.21 -3.92 -4.19
CA ALA A 94 10.14 -2.81 -4.27
C ALA A 94 11.55 -3.26 -3.86
N PRO A 95 12.59 -3.10 -4.70
CA PRO A 95 13.95 -3.48 -4.36
C PRO A 95 14.44 -2.78 -3.08
N GLU A 96 15.10 -3.53 -2.20
CA GLU A 96 15.62 -3.01 -0.92
C GLU A 96 16.71 -1.97 -1.11
N ASN A 97 17.44 -2.04 -2.22
CA ASN A 97 18.55 -1.14 -2.49
C ASN A 97 18.11 0.27 -2.92
N LEU A 98 16.83 0.55 -3.18
CA LEU A 98 16.34 1.89 -3.50
C LEU A 98 16.18 2.71 -2.22
N ILE A 99 16.76 3.92 -2.20
CA ILE A 99 16.69 4.82 -1.05
C ILE A 99 15.29 5.43 -0.96
N LYS A 100 14.79 5.96 -2.07
CA LYS A 100 13.42 6.44 -2.22
C LYS A 100 12.77 5.67 -3.35
N LYS A 101 11.74 4.89 -3.00
CA LYS A 101 11.02 4.03 -3.93
C LYS A 101 9.98 4.85 -4.67
N VAL A 102 10.11 4.96 -5.99
CA VAL A 102 9.09 5.57 -6.86
C VAL A 102 8.64 4.52 -7.85
N TRP A 103 7.33 4.34 -7.97
CA TRP A 103 6.75 3.39 -8.92
C TRP A 103 6.47 4.08 -10.25
N ASN A 104 7.11 3.60 -11.32
CA ASN A 104 6.80 4.04 -12.66
C ASN A 104 5.63 3.21 -13.23
N LYS A 105 4.44 3.80 -13.21
CA LYS A 105 3.20 3.17 -13.65
C LYS A 105 3.14 2.86 -15.14
N GLU A 106 3.95 3.50 -15.99
CA GLU A 106 3.90 3.30 -17.44
C GLU A 106 4.68 2.07 -17.88
N VAL A 107 5.81 1.80 -17.22
CA VAL A 107 6.72 0.69 -17.55
C VAL A 107 6.76 -0.40 -16.48
N HIS A 108 6.01 -0.23 -15.39
CA HIS A 108 5.87 -1.17 -14.29
C HIS A 108 7.20 -1.57 -13.62
N ILE A 109 8.04 -0.56 -13.33
CA ILE A 109 9.30 -0.75 -12.59
C ILE A 109 9.42 0.21 -11.42
N TRP A 110 10.19 -0.20 -10.41
CA TRP A 110 10.60 0.67 -9.32
C TRP A 110 11.86 1.46 -9.70
N GLU A 111 11.85 2.75 -9.40
CA GLU A 111 12.92 3.70 -9.70
C GLU A 111 13.45 4.36 -8.42
N GLU A 112 14.72 4.79 -8.47
CA GLU A 112 15.32 5.62 -7.43
C GLU A 112 14.76 7.04 -7.55
N GLY A 113 13.89 7.41 -6.60
CA GLY A 113 13.27 8.72 -6.52
C GLY A 113 14.13 9.76 -5.79
N THR A 114 15.30 9.38 -5.28
CA THR A 114 16.26 10.31 -4.70
C THR A 114 16.97 11.06 -5.81
N THR A 115 17.00 12.39 -5.71
CA THR A 115 17.72 13.23 -6.66
C THR A 115 19.23 13.05 -6.51
N ARG A 116 19.97 13.33 -7.59
CA ARG A 116 21.43 13.30 -7.57
C ARG A 116 22.00 14.25 -6.52
N GLU A 117 21.39 15.42 -6.35
CA GLU A 117 21.76 16.42 -5.37
C GLU A 117 21.55 15.93 -3.92
N GLU A 118 20.42 15.29 -3.62
CA GLU A 118 20.15 14.70 -2.31
C GLU A 118 21.15 13.58 -1.98
N LEU A 119 21.48 12.71 -2.94
CA LEU A 119 22.50 11.67 -2.73
C LEU A 119 23.89 12.26 -2.48
N ILE A 120 24.26 13.31 -3.22
CA ILE A 120 25.53 14.01 -3.03
C ILE A 120 25.58 14.62 -1.63
N GLU A 121 24.49 15.24 -1.18
CA GLU A 121 24.43 15.87 0.13
C GLU A 121 24.49 14.85 1.27
N GLU A 122 23.73 13.76 1.17
CA GLU A 122 23.79 12.65 2.13
C GLU A 122 25.20 12.06 2.21
N ARG A 123 25.84 11.86 1.05
CA ARG A 123 27.22 11.38 0.99
C ARG A 123 28.20 12.34 1.65
N LYS A 124 28.05 13.67 1.46
CA LYS A 124 28.89 14.66 2.15
C LYS A 124 28.70 14.61 3.66
N ASN A 125 27.47 14.47 4.15
CA ASN A 125 27.18 14.38 5.58
C ASN A 125 27.86 13.15 6.21
N LYS A 126 27.77 11.98 5.57
CA LYS A 126 28.47 10.77 6.04
C LYS A 126 29.99 10.90 6.00
N ILE A 127 30.56 11.57 4.99
CA ILE A 127 32.00 11.85 4.93
C ILE A 127 32.42 12.76 6.11
N LEU A 128 31.60 13.76 6.46
CA LEU A 128 31.87 14.64 7.59
C LEU A 128 31.81 13.87 8.92
N GLU A 129 30.82 12.98 9.09
CA GLU A 129 30.70 12.10 10.25
C GLU A 129 31.92 11.16 10.38
N TYR A 130 32.30 10.49 9.29
CA TYR A 130 33.48 9.64 9.25
C TYR A 130 34.75 10.40 9.66
N LYS A 131 34.92 11.64 9.14
CA LYS A 131 36.06 12.49 9.50
C LYS A 131 36.06 12.80 10.99
N LYS A 132 34.91 13.17 11.56
CA LYS A 132 34.79 13.45 12.99
C LYS A 132 35.13 12.22 13.85
N LEU A 133 34.58 11.05 13.52
CA LEU A 133 34.89 9.80 14.23
C LEU A 133 36.37 9.42 14.14
N LYS A 134 37.00 9.68 12.98
CA LYS A 134 38.43 9.46 12.80
C LYS A 134 39.27 10.37 13.70
N ASP A 135 38.89 11.64 13.81
CA ASP A 135 39.55 12.60 14.69
C ASP A 135 39.32 12.23 16.17
N ASP A 136 38.07 11.91 16.57
CA ASP A 136 37.71 11.48 17.93
C ASP A 136 38.46 10.20 18.35
N LYS A 137 38.56 9.21 17.44
CA LYS A 137 39.33 7.98 17.67
C LYS A 137 40.80 8.29 17.93
N LYS A 138 41.39 9.17 17.11
CA LYS A 138 42.79 9.56 17.26
C LYS A 138 43.03 10.28 18.59
N ASP A 139 42.18 11.25 18.94
CA ASP A 139 42.29 11.99 20.19
C ASP A 139 42.16 11.05 21.40
N LEU A 140 41.30 10.04 21.32
CA LEU A 140 41.15 9.02 22.36
C LEU A 140 42.39 8.12 22.47
N GLU A 141 42.97 7.67 21.35
CA GLU A 141 44.24 6.93 21.32
C GLU A 141 45.39 7.76 21.93
N ASP A 142 45.53 9.02 21.49
CA ASP A 142 46.57 9.94 21.93
C ASP A 142 46.43 10.34 23.41
N SER A 143 45.23 10.23 23.99
CA SER A 143 44.98 10.52 25.42
C SER A 143 45.69 9.54 26.36
N GLY A 144 46.01 8.32 25.91
CA GLY A 144 46.55 7.24 26.74
C GLY A 144 45.54 6.60 27.72
N PHE A 145 44.26 6.99 27.67
CA PHE A 145 43.18 6.45 28.51
C PHE A 145 42.20 5.53 27.75
N SER A 146 42.48 5.25 26.46
CA SER A 146 41.63 4.42 25.63
C SER A 146 41.64 2.95 26.06
N SER A 147 40.49 2.28 25.92
CA SER A 147 40.39 0.82 25.98
C SER A 147 40.35 0.20 24.58
N GLU A 148 40.77 -1.05 24.46
CA GLU A 148 40.69 -1.81 23.20
C GLU A 148 39.25 -1.90 22.67
N GLU A 149 38.28 -2.04 23.57
CA GLU A 149 36.85 -2.12 23.24
C GLU A 149 36.31 -0.80 22.65
N GLU A 150 36.66 0.36 23.23
CA GLU A 150 36.25 1.66 22.69
C GLU A 150 36.82 1.91 21.29
N ILE A 151 38.09 1.57 21.09
CA ILE A 151 38.76 1.70 19.79
C ILE A 151 38.14 0.77 18.74
N LEU A 152 37.80 -0.47 19.13
CA LEU A 152 37.12 -1.42 18.25
C LEU A 152 35.74 -0.90 17.83
N MET A 153 34.93 -0.45 18.79
CA MET A 153 33.60 0.13 18.54
C MET A 153 33.63 1.31 17.57
N LEU A 154 34.61 2.20 17.72
CA LEU A 154 34.80 3.32 16.78
C LEU A 154 35.22 2.84 15.38
N SER A 155 36.09 1.84 15.32
CA SER A 155 36.56 1.26 14.06
C SER A 155 35.44 0.56 13.29
N GLU A 156 34.57 -0.18 13.98
CA GLU A 156 33.40 -0.83 13.38
C GLU A 156 32.41 0.19 12.83
N LYS A 157 32.11 1.25 13.58
CA LYS A 157 31.27 2.36 13.10
C LYS A 157 31.85 3.02 11.86
N MET A 158 33.16 3.27 11.85
CA MET A 158 33.86 3.84 10.69
C MET A 158 33.77 2.91 9.47
N ALA A 159 33.92 1.59 9.64
CA ALA A 159 33.82 0.63 8.54
C ALA A 159 32.41 0.59 7.93
N LEU A 160 31.36 0.67 8.76
CA LEU A 160 29.98 0.77 8.28
C LEU A 160 29.75 2.06 7.48
N LEU A 161 30.25 3.20 7.97
CA LEU A 161 30.17 4.47 7.24
C LEU A 161 30.93 4.42 5.92
N GLU A 162 32.09 3.77 5.87
CA GLU A 162 32.86 3.62 4.63
C GLU A 162 32.08 2.84 3.57
N VAL A 163 31.43 1.74 3.97
CA VAL A 163 30.53 0.96 3.10
C VAL A 163 29.39 1.85 2.58
N ASP A 164 28.72 2.60 3.45
CA ASP A 164 27.64 3.51 3.06
C ASP A 164 28.10 4.60 2.08
N ILE A 165 29.23 5.24 2.35
CA ILE A 165 29.81 6.30 1.51
C ILE A 165 30.11 5.78 0.11
N ASN A 166 30.63 4.55 0.02
CA ASN A 166 30.93 3.91 -1.26
C ASN A 166 29.65 3.51 -2.00
N ASN A 167 28.66 2.97 -1.30
CA ASN A 167 27.35 2.65 -1.88
C ASN A 167 26.66 3.89 -2.45
N LEU A 168 26.68 5.01 -1.72
CA LEU A 168 26.17 6.30 -2.20
C LEU A 168 26.98 6.81 -3.41
N ALA A 169 28.30 6.59 -3.43
CA ALA A 169 29.13 6.99 -4.57
C ALA A 169 28.73 6.25 -5.86
N GLU A 170 28.47 4.94 -5.77
CA GLU A 170 28.01 4.16 -6.92
C GLU A 170 26.62 4.59 -7.38
N LYS A 171 25.70 4.88 -6.45
CA LYS A 171 24.37 5.42 -6.79
C LYS A 171 24.44 6.78 -7.52
N VAL A 172 25.31 7.69 -7.07
CA VAL A 172 25.51 9.00 -7.72
C VAL A 172 26.10 8.86 -9.13
N LYS A 173 26.86 7.81 -9.42
CA LYS A 173 27.38 7.51 -10.77
C LYS A 173 26.33 6.88 -11.68
N GLY A 174 25.39 6.13 -11.09
CA GLY A 174 24.34 5.41 -11.82
C GLY A 174 23.14 6.27 -12.25
N LEU A 175 22.99 7.47 -11.68
CA LEU A 175 22.04 8.51 -12.10
C LEU A 175 22.69 9.51 -13.07
#